data_AF-A0A6B2X0Q2-F1
#
_entry.id   AF-A0A6B2X0Q2-F1
#
_cell.length_a   1.000
_cell.length_b   1.000
_cell.length_c   1.000
_cell.angle_alpha   90.00
_cell.angle_beta   90.00
_cell.angle_gamma   90.00
#
_symmetry.space_group_name_H-M   'P 1'
#
loop_
_entity.id
_entity.type
_entity.pdbx_description
1 polymer ?
#
loop_
_entity_poly.entity_id
_entity_poly.type
_entity_poly.pdbx_seq_one_letter_code
_entity_poly.pdbx_strand_id
1 'polypeptide(L)'
;MTVLGAAPPASAAAPTDACSILYSARITFWGMTCSQPGEPMIGGFATWRNVPITFDQTDTGSATVQVGNYLRVTPNTSSSPLAANIEIGLYAEKTGRTTHTYGPRWTEMTTSGGRTKAITAGVNPTKADKRNHTYMTVRQDSGNQWDVLYDFNKVGSTTSQLKVLGGNTNRIDVGLEVTGPRYVDVPSIANRMQFMTGNKVWEKVATRNVAKSVTLPSCSASHPAPNCFTTKLADGTNFTQWTVSKPRRQAVALTSQHTATPSHVPAAVDSSGTFNGVDQQALQACLDNDPDSCLTTVPGLSECVVTARVCNAAALTTGDTADDSTGEVDVSATDIRSRAAAAFDVPADALALDPPQASLRSADGIGDAAWTVTSTSTTPGLLHTDRRFDGFTARYSARTGALLEACWGDLCDAS
;
A
#
# COMPACT_ATOMS: atom_id res chain seq x y z
N MET A 1 -42.67 -30.47 -15.38
CA MET A 1 -41.82 -29.94 -16.48
C MET A 1 -41.68 -28.46 -16.20
N THR A 2 -40.65 -28.09 -15.45
CA THR A 2 -40.46 -26.73 -14.93
C THR A 2 -39.22 -26.17 -15.60
N VAL A 3 -39.41 -25.18 -16.48
CA VAL A 3 -38.33 -24.51 -17.20
C VAL A 3 -37.68 -23.53 -16.23
N LEU A 4 -36.43 -23.80 -15.88
CA LEU A 4 -35.54 -22.90 -15.15
C LEU A 4 -35.28 -21.65 -16.00
N GLY A 5 -35.64 -20.49 -15.46
CA GLY A 5 -35.34 -19.19 -16.07
C GLY A 5 -33.82 -18.96 -16.10
N ALA A 6 -33.31 -18.68 -17.30
CA ALA A 6 -31.93 -18.30 -17.51
C ALA A 6 -31.62 -16.98 -16.77
N ALA A 7 -30.54 -16.98 -15.99
CA ALA A 7 -29.97 -15.75 -15.46
C ALA A 7 -29.53 -14.83 -16.61
N PRO A 8 -29.72 -13.51 -16.51
CA PRO A 8 -29.31 -12.59 -17.56
C PRO A 8 -27.77 -12.59 -17.70
N PRO A 9 -27.23 -12.41 -18.93
CA PRO A 9 -25.80 -12.34 -19.14
C PRO A 9 -25.22 -11.10 -18.44
N ALA A 10 -24.18 -11.30 -17.64
CA ALA A 10 -23.37 -10.23 -17.08
C ALA A 10 -22.68 -9.48 -18.23
N SER A 11 -23.30 -8.41 -18.71
CA SER A 11 -22.67 -7.45 -19.61
C SER A 11 -21.52 -6.77 -18.87
N ALA A 12 -20.29 -7.22 -19.10
CA ALA A 12 -19.09 -6.53 -18.67
C ALA A 12 -19.07 -5.12 -19.31
N ALA A 13 -19.43 -4.11 -18.52
CA ALA A 13 -19.22 -2.72 -18.93
C ALA A 13 -17.73 -2.52 -19.24
N ALA A 14 -17.42 -1.75 -20.29
CA ALA A 14 -16.05 -1.45 -20.64
C ALA A 14 -15.32 -0.80 -19.45
N PRO A 15 -14.03 -1.14 -19.20
CA PRO A 15 -13.27 -0.59 -18.07
C PRO A 15 -13.12 0.95 -18.10
N THR A 16 -13.45 1.59 -19.23
CA THR A 16 -13.46 3.05 -19.38
C THR A 16 -14.41 3.75 -18.42
N ASP A 17 -15.62 3.22 -18.21
CA ASP A 17 -16.65 3.87 -17.38
C ASP A 17 -16.39 3.67 -15.87
N ALA A 18 -15.67 2.61 -15.51
CA ALA A 18 -15.33 2.30 -14.12
C ALA A 18 -14.14 3.13 -13.59
N CYS A 19 -13.22 3.57 -14.45
CA CYS A 19 -12.10 4.45 -14.07
C CYS A 19 -12.45 5.94 -14.15
N SER A 20 -13.51 6.32 -14.87
CA SER A 20 -13.91 7.71 -15.11
C SER A 20 -14.81 8.30 -14.03
N ILE A 21 -15.42 7.48 -13.15
CA ILE A 21 -16.25 7.98 -12.04
C ILE A 21 -15.35 8.19 -10.82
N LEU A 22 -14.82 9.40 -10.67
CA LEU A 22 -13.80 9.62 -9.67
C LEU A 22 -13.79 11.05 -9.07
N TYR A 23 -14.53 11.12 -7.96
CA TYR A 23 -14.39 11.86 -6.68
C TYR A 23 -13.80 13.27 -6.58
N SER A 24 -14.50 14.06 -5.75
CA SER A 24 -14.08 15.32 -5.10
C SER A 24 -13.96 15.10 -3.60
N ALA A 25 -13.08 14.21 -3.15
CA ALA A 25 -12.72 14.09 -1.74
C ALA A 25 -11.21 14.36 -1.63
N ARG A 26 -10.72 14.88 -0.49
CA ARG A 26 -9.45 15.63 -0.28
C ARG A 26 -8.14 15.09 -0.91
N ILE A 27 -8.14 13.91 -1.52
CA ILE A 27 -7.11 13.44 -2.46
C ILE A 27 -7.03 14.45 -3.60
N THR A 28 -5.99 15.27 -3.58
CA THR A 28 -5.88 16.33 -4.57
C THR A 28 -5.43 15.76 -5.91
N PHE A 29 -4.61 14.67 -5.90
CA PHE A 29 -4.00 14.12 -7.11
C PHE A 29 -3.84 12.59 -7.14
N TRP A 30 -4.24 11.97 -8.25
CA TRP A 30 -3.87 10.58 -8.55
C TRP A 30 -3.39 10.37 -9.98
N GLY A 31 -2.66 9.27 -10.17
CA GLY A 31 -2.68 8.49 -11.40
C GLY A 31 -2.99 7.05 -11.03
N MET A 32 -3.80 6.35 -11.82
CA MET A 32 -4.07 4.93 -11.59
C MET A 32 -4.32 4.19 -12.90
N THR A 33 -4.10 2.88 -12.86
CA THR A 33 -4.57 1.94 -13.87
C THR A 33 -5.46 0.89 -13.23
N CYS A 34 -6.64 0.67 -13.81
CA CYS A 34 -7.63 -0.30 -13.35
C CYS A 34 -7.73 -1.45 -14.37
N SER A 35 -7.94 -2.67 -13.89
CA SER A 35 -8.19 -3.85 -14.74
C SER A 35 -9.34 -4.71 -14.22
N GLN A 36 -10.10 -5.26 -15.15
CA GLN A 36 -11.06 -6.34 -14.94
C GLN A 36 -10.63 -7.54 -15.80
N PRO A 37 -10.01 -8.57 -15.20
CA PRO A 37 -9.70 -9.80 -15.90
C PRO A 37 -10.98 -10.44 -16.44
N GLY A 38 -10.93 -11.12 -17.59
CA GLY A 38 -12.09 -11.84 -18.15
C GLY A 38 -12.44 -13.13 -17.40
N GLU A 39 -11.77 -13.40 -16.27
CA GLU A 39 -11.84 -14.62 -15.49
C GLU A 39 -11.89 -14.30 -13.99
N PRO A 40 -12.35 -15.24 -13.12
CA PRO A 40 -12.36 -15.03 -11.68
C PRO A 40 -10.97 -14.70 -11.16
N MET A 41 -10.83 -13.56 -10.48
CA MET A 41 -9.61 -13.13 -9.84
C MET A 41 -9.65 -13.44 -8.35
N ILE A 42 -8.66 -14.20 -7.85
CA ILE A 42 -8.54 -14.58 -6.44
C ILE A 42 -7.25 -14.05 -5.80
N GLY A 43 -6.53 -13.16 -6.48
CA GLY A 43 -5.34 -12.53 -5.92
C GLY A 43 -4.88 -11.34 -6.76
N GLY A 44 -4.25 -10.37 -6.09
CA GLY A 44 -3.56 -9.27 -6.73
C GLY A 44 -2.08 -9.31 -6.36
N PHE A 45 -1.22 -9.01 -7.33
CA PHE A 45 0.22 -8.89 -7.13
C PHE A 45 0.69 -7.60 -7.76
N ALA A 46 1.51 -6.85 -7.05
CA ALA A 46 2.23 -5.74 -7.60
C ALA A 46 3.67 -5.72 -7.11
N THR A 47 4.53 -5.13 -7.93
CA THR A 47 5.90 -4.84 -7.54
C THR A 47 6.31 -3.46 -8.01
N TRP A 48 7.12 -2.82 -7.18
CA TRP A 48 7.82 -1.59 -7.49
C TRP A 48 9.05 -1.45 -6.62
N ARG A 49 9.93 -0.54 -7.02
CA ARG A 49 11.15 -0.20 -6.30
C ARG A 49 10.87 0.80 -5.18
N ASN A 50 11.34 0.50 -3.97
CA ASN A 50 11.24 1.40 -2.82
C ASN A 50 12.31 2.50 -2.92
N VAL A 51 12.02 3.51 -3.72
CA VAL A 51 12.85 4.72 -3.87
C VAL A 51 12.43 5.80 -2.86
N PRO A 52 13.37 6.65 -2.41
CA PRO A 52 13.04 7.72 -1.45
C PRO A 52 12.03 8.71 -2.03
N ILE A 53 10.96 8.98 -1.28
CA ILE A 53 10.02 10.08 -1.53
C ILE A 53 10.48 11.26 -0.68
N THR A 54 10.58 12.45 -1.26
CA THR A 54 11.15 13.62 -0.56
C THR A 54 10.12 14.72 -0.33
N PHE A 55 10.25 15.40 0.81
CA PHE A 55 9.39 16.51 1.23
C PHE A 55 10.20 17.80 1.28
N ASP A 56 9.76 18.82 0.56
CA ASP A 56 10.53 20.06 0.35
C ASP A 56 10.52 21.02 1.55
N GLN A 57 9.56 20.90 2.46
CA GLN A 57 9.48 21.75 3.65
C GLN A 57 10.00 21.05 4.89
N THR A 58 10.79 21.77 5.68
CA THR A 58 11.12 21.36 7.04
C THR A 58 9.87 21.36 7.91
N ASP A 59 8.86 22.21 7.65
CA ASP A 59 7.64 22.39 8.45
C ASP A 59 6.40 22.55 7.55
N THR A 60 5.42 21.66 7.70
CA THR A 60 4.14 21.68 6.97
C THR A 60 3.01 22.37 7.76
N GLY A 61 3.32 22.98 8.91
CA GLY A 61 2.33 23.49 9.85
C GLY A 61 1.45 22.35 10.39
N SER A 62 0.14 22.55 10.43
CA SER A 62 -0.82 21.48 10.79
C SER A 62 -1.27 20.63 9.60
N ALA A 63 -0.78 20.91 8.38
CA ALA A 63 -1.18 20.15 7.20
C ALA A 63 -0.40 18.83 7.12
N THR A 64 -1.10 17.72 6.91
CA THR A 64 -0.46 16.43 6.60
C THR A 64 -0.24 16.33 5.10
N VAL A 65 1.01 16.07 4.71
CA VAL A 65 1.42 15.80 3.33
C VAL A 65 1.69 14.31 3.22
N GLN A 66 1.08 13.65 2.25
CA GLN A 66 1.13 12.19 2.12
C GLN A 66 1.31 11.77 0.67
N VAL A 67 2.04 10.68 0.48
CA VAL A 67 2.15 9.95 -0.77
C VAL A 67 1.84 8.48 -0.49
N GLY A 68 0.98 7.88 -1.29
CA GLY A 68 0.73 6.43 -1.29
C GLY A 68 0.92 5.87 -2.69
N ASN A 69 1.82 4.90 -2.84
CA ASN A 69 1.88 4.07 -4.05
C ASN A 69 1.37 2.68 -3.68
N TYR A 70 0.27 2.25 -4.30
CA TYR A 70 -0.49 1.10 -3.81
C TYR A 70 -0.93 0.15 -4.92
N LEU A 71 -1.24 -1.06 -4.47
CA LEU A 71 -2.10 -2.04 -5.09
C LEU A 71 -3.43 -2.05 -4.33
N ARG A 72 -4.54 -1.97 -5.05
CA ARG A 72 -5.89 -2.12 -4.48
C ARG A 72 -6.62 -3.25 -5.18
N VAL A 73 -7.20 -4.15 -4.41
CA VAL A 73 -8.14 -5.17 -4.89
C VAL A 73 -9.52 -4.79 -4.39
N THR A 74 -10.47 -4.67 -5.31
CA THR A 74 -11.88 -4.43 -4.99
C THR A 74 -12.65 -5.72 -5.26
N PRO A 75 -13.05 -6.45 -4.20
CA PRO A 75 -14.00 -7.54 -4.32
C PRO A 75 -15.33 -6.99 -4.86
N ASN A 76 -15.85 -7.57 -5.97
CA ASN A 76 -17.04 -7.13 -6.73
C ASN A 76 -16.77 -6.10 -7.86
N THR A 77 -17.62 -6.13 -8.91
CA THR A 77 -17.55 -5.24 -10.08
C THR A 77 -18.13 -3.86 -9.83
N SER A 78 -18.25 -3.42 -8.57
CA SER A 78 -18.74 -2.09 -8.27
C SER A 78 -17.86 -1.06 -8.99
N SER A 79 -18.48 -0.21 -9.79
CA SER A 79 -17.80 0.82 -10.57
C SER A 79 -17.08 1.86 -9.69
N SER A 80 -17.30 1.85 -8.38
CA SER A 80 -16.68 2.79 -7.45
C SER A 80 -15.37 2.24 -6.85
N PRO A 81 -14.27 3.01 -6.89
CA PRO A 81 -13.06 2.77 -6.10
C PRO A 81 -13.21 3.02 -4.60
N LEU A 82 -14.41 3.42 -4.15
CA LEU A 82 -14.79 3.52 -2.73
C LEU A 82 -15.64 2.34 -2.24
N ALA A 83 -15.80 1.31 -3.06
CA ALA A 83 -16.38 0.06 -2.57
C ALA A 83 -15.46 -0.61 -1.55
N ALA A 84 -15.98 -1.63 -0.87
CA ALA A 84 -15.17 -2.47 -0.01
C ALA A 84 -13.94 -2.96 -0.78
N ASN A 85 -12.76 -2.76 -0.23
CA ASN A 85 -11.50 -3.01 -0.92
C ASN A 85 -10.39 -3.36 0.08
N ILE A 86 -9.31 -3.86 -0.49
CA ILE A 86 -8.09 -4.20 0.22
C ILE A 86 -6.98 -3.44 -0.48
N GLU A 87 -6.31 -2.57 0.25
CA GLU A 87 -5.21 -1.77 -0.26
C GLU A 87 -3.93 -2.19 0.44
N ILE A 88 -2.86 -2.39 -0.31
CA ILE A 88 -1.52 -2.61 0.22
C ILE A 88 -0.57 -1.76 -0.60
N GLY A 89 0.31 -1.03 0.09
CA GLY A 89 1.19 -0.09 -0.61
C GLY A 89 2.30 0.45 0.26
N LEU A 90 3.13 1.26 -0.37
CA LEU A 90 4.18 2.05 0.25
C LEU A 90 3.67 3.47 0.50
N TYR A 91 3.85 3.96 1.72
CA TYR A 91 3.40 5.30 2.08
C TYR A 91 4.53 6.11 2.67
N ALA A 92 4.55 7.39 2.31
CA ALA A 92 5.39 8.41 2.91
C ALA A 92 4.49 9.52 3.42
N GLU A 93 4.71 9.96 4.65
CA GLU A 93 3.91 11.01 5.27
C GLU A 93 4.80 11.99 6.02
N LYS A 94 4.39 13.25 6.04
CA LYS A 94 4.98 14.32 6.83
C LYS A 94 3.89 15.21 7.43
N THR A 95 4.01 15.49 8.72
CA THR A 95 3.14 16.44 9.44
C THR A 95 3.99 17.33 10.33
N GLY A 96 3.73 18.64 10.32
CA GLY A 96 4.54 19.61 11.06
C GLY A 96 6.02 19.55 10.66
N ARG A 97 6.88 19.76 11.68
CA ARG A 97 8.32 19.88 11.50
C ARG A 97 9.09 18.57 11.63
N THR A 98 8.74 17.80 12.65
CA THR A 98 9.52 16.68 13.18
C THR A 98 9.04 15.34 12.67
N THR A 99 7.77 15.25 12.29
CA THR A 99 7.16 13.96 12.00
C THR A 99 7.31 13.62 10.53
N HIS A 100 8.07 12.56 10.25
CA HIS A 100 8.20 11.99 8.92
C HIS A 100 8.24 10.46 9.01
N THR A 101 7.47 9.80 8.16
CA THR A 101 7.38 8.34 8.15
C THR A 101 7.43 7.81 6.74
N TYR A 102 8.00 6.62 6.61
CA TYR A 102 8.09 5.88 5.37
C TYR A 102 7.90 4.41 5.68
N GLY A 103 7.07 3.73 4.89
CA GLY A 103 6.97 2.28 4.97
C GLY A 103 5.67 1.72 4.41
N PRO A 104 5.62 0.39 4.25
CA PRO A 104 4.45 -0.29 3.76
C PRO A 104 3.37 -0.40 4.84
N ARG A 105 2.12 -0.35 4.40
CA ARG A 105 0.95 -0.70 5.21
C ARG A 105 -0.10 -1.34 4.33
N TRP A 106 -1.04 -2.01 4.96
CA TRP A 106 -2.24 -2.48 4.29
C TRP A 106 -3.49 -1.99 5.01
N THR A 107 -4.58 -1.88 4.26
CA THR A 107 -5.88 -1.38 4.70
C THR A 107 -6.98 -2.31 4.20
N GLU A 108 -7.83 -2.75 5.13
CA GLU A 108 -9.12 -3.32 4.85
C GLU A 108 -10.17 -2.21 4.92
N MET A 109 -10.95 -2.02 3.85
CA MET A 109 -12.09 -1.10 3.83
C MET A 109 -13.37 -1.88 3.57
N THR A 110 -14.42 -1.58 4.32
CA THR A 110 -15.77 -2.15 4.15
C THR A 110 -16.79 -1.03 3.93
N THR A 111 -18.08 -1.35 3.99
CA THR A 111 -19.14 -0.34 3.95
C THR A 111 -19.36 0.34 5.30
N SER A 112 -18.94 -0.28 6.40
CA SER A 112 -19.18 0.20 7.77
C SER A 112 -17.93 0.70 8.50
N GLY A 113 -16.75 0.60 7.88
CA GLY A 113 -15.53 1.11 8.47
C GLY A 113 -14.28 0.63 7.74
N GLY A 114 -13.14 0.78 8.40
CA GLY A 114 -11.88 0.29 7.87
C GLY A 114 -10.86 0.01 8.97
N ARG A 115 -9.82 -0.73 8.60
CA ARG A 115 -8.70 -1.10 9.46
C ARG A 115 -7.41 -1.00 8.67
N THR A 116 -6.39 -0.40 9.24
CA THR A 116 -5.05 -0.28 8.68
C THR A 116 -4.04 -0.92 9.63
N LYS A 117 -3.05 -1.63 9.10
CA LYS A 117 -1.88 -2.11 9.85
C LYS A 117 -0.60 -1.79 9.08
N ALA A 118 0.39 -1.23 9.77
CA ALA A 118 1.74 -1.07 9.25
C ALA A 118 2.40 -2.43 9.06
N ILE A 119 3.21 -2.55 8.02
CA ILE A 119 4.01 -3.74 7.77
C ILE A 119 5.41 -3.46 8.28
N THR A 120 5.74 -4.05 9.42
CA THR A 120 7.04 -3.87 10.10
C THR A 120 7.97 -5.08 9.94
N ALA A 121 7.43 -6.20 9.44
CA ALA A 121 8.19 -7.38 9.04
C ALA A 121 8.56 -7.27 7.55
N GLY A 122 9.74 -7.78 7.18
CA GLY A 122 10.24 -7.72 5.81
C GLY A 122 11.66 -7.18 5.71
N VAL A 123 12.17 -7.04 4.49
CA VAL A 123 13.49 -6.43 4.25
C VAL A 123 13.35 -4.91 4.31
N ASN A 124 14.00 -4.27 5.30
CA ASN A 124 14.04 -2.81 5.45
C ASN A 124 12.68 -2.09 5.27
N PRO A 125 11.56 -2.57 5.83
CA PRO A 125 10.23 -2.11 5.43
C PRO A 125 10.06 -0.60 5.66
N THR A 126 10.68 -0.03 6.68
CA THR A 126 10.55 1.40 7.01
C THR A 126 11.63 2.30 6.38
N LYS A 127 12.52 1.76 5.55
CA LYS A 127 13.63 2.51 4.93
C LYS A 127 13.56 2.36 3.41
N ALA A 128 13.82 3.46 2.69
CA ALA A 128 13.99 3.39 1.25
C ALA A 128 15.33 2.69 0.92
N ASP A 129 15.28 1.49 0.37
CA ASP A 129 16.45 0.65 0.13
C ASP A 129 16.78 0.50 -1.37
N LYS A 130 15.96 1.10 -2.25
CA LYS A 130 16.08 1.05 -3.72
C LYS A 130 15.98 -0.38 -4.28
N ARG A 131 15.43 -1.33 -3.53
CA ARG A 131 15.12 -2.69 -4.00
C ARG A 131 13.67 -2.79 -4.44
N ASN A 132 13.37 -3.80 -5.25
CA ASN A 132 11.98 -4.10 -5.57
C ASN A 132 11.38 -4.89 -4.42
N HIS A 133 10.17 -4.49 -4.02
CA HIS A 133 9.36 -5.24 -3.05
C HIS A 133 8.12 -5.78 -3.73
N THR A 134 7.53 -6.79 -3.11
CA THR A 134 6.29 -7.40 -3.59
C THR A 134 5.13 -7.13 -2.64
N TYR A 135 3.98 -6.82 -3.20
CA TYR A 135 2.77 -6.45 -2.48
C TYR A 135 1.66 -7.32 -3.03
N MET A 136 1.08 -8.16 -2.17
CA MET A 136 0.15 -9.19 -2.63
C MET A 136 -1.07 -9.31 -1.75
N THR A 137 -2.16 -9.72 -2.38
CA THR A 137 -3.35 -10.22 -1.71
C THR A 137 -3.74 -11.55 -2.33
N VAL A 138 -4.10 -12.52 -1.50
CA VAL A 138 -4.56 -13.85 -1.94
C VAL A 138 -5.82 -14.19 -1.17
N ARG A 139 -6.88 -14.52 -1.90
CA ARG A 139 -8.16 -14.89 -1.31
C ARG A 139 -8.03 -16.24 -0.60
N GLN A 140 -8.55 -16.32 0.61
CA GLN A 140 -8.67 -17.59 1.32
C GLN A 140 -9.78 -18.47 0.73
N ASP A 141 -9.68 -19.77 0.93
CA ASP A 141 -10.68 -20.74 0.43
C ASP A 141 -12.09 -20.52 1.06
N SER A 142 -12.18 -19.92 2.25
CA SER A 142 -13.45 -19.50 2.90
C SER A 142 -14.23 -18.48 2.05
N GLY A 143 -13.50 -17.68 1.27
CA GLY A 143 -14.03 -16.85 0.22
C GLY A 143 -14.48 -15.44 0.63
N ASN A 144 -14.46 -15.11 1.91
CA ASN A 144 -14.77 -13.81 2.50
C ASN A 144 -13.58 -13.17 3.24
N GLN A 145 -12.41 -13.78 3.14
CA GLN A 145 -11.17 -13.25 3.72
C GLN A 145 -10.03 -13.35 2.70
N TRP A 146 -9.06 -12.48 2.87
CA TRP A 146 -7.90 -12.33 2.02
C TRP A 146 -6.66 -12.25 2.90
N ASP A 147 -5.66 -13.03 2.56
CA ASP A 147 -4.33 -12.93 3.12
C ASP A 147 -3.58 -11.81 2.41
N VAL A 148 -2.88 -11.02 3.20
CA VAL A 148 -2.02 -9.93 2.73
C VAL A 148 -0.59 -10.39 2.88
N LEU A 149 0.18 -10.30 1.79
CA LEU A 149 1.59 -10.69 1.78
C LEU A 149 2.46 -9.51 1.34
N TYR A 150 3.63 -9.41 1.96
CA TYR A 150 4.69 -8.47 1.62
C TYR A 150 6.01 -9.22 1.52
N ASP A 151 6.77 -8.98 0.46
CA ASP A 151 8.00 -9.73 0.14
C ASP A 151 7.81 -11.25 0.21
N PHE A 152 6.66 -11.71 -0.29
CA PHE A 152 6.17 -13.10 -0.29
C PHE A 152 5.86 -13.71 1.08
N ASN A 153 5.88 -12.94 2.17
CA ASN A 153 5.51 -13.41 3.50
C ASN A 153 4.13 -12.87 3.90
N LYS A 154 3.31 -13.71 4.52
CA LYS A 154 2.04 -13.26 5.11
C LYS A 154 2.28 -12.25 6.24
N VAL A 155 1.63 -11.09 6.15
CA VAL A 155 1.72 -9.97 7.11
C VAL A 155 0.37 -9.60 7.73
N GLY A 156 -0.70 -10.22 7.26
CA GLY A 156 -2.04 -10.03 7.82
C GLY A 156 -3.10 -10.82 7.07
N SER A 157 -4.32 -10.75 7.59
CA SER A 157 -5.52 -11.23 6.94
C SER A 157 -6.65 -10.24 7.19
N THR A 158 -7.50 -10.04 6.19
CA THR A 158 -8.74 -9.29 6.35
C THR A 158 -9.72 -10.07 7.21
N THR A 159 -10.61 -9.38 7.90
CA THR A 159 -11.57 -10.00 8.84
C THR A 159 -13.01 -9.96 8.35
N SER A 160 -13.39 -8.93 7.60
CA SER A 160 -14.77 -8.53 7.33
C SER A 160 -15.01 -8.17 5.86
N GLN A 161 -14.27 -8.78 4.94
CA GLN A 161 -14.45 -8.54 3.51
C GLN A 161 -15.71 -9.19 2.95
N LEU A 162 -16.19 -8.63 1.83
CA LEU A 162 -17.32 -9.18 1.10
C LEU A 162 -17.00 -10.60 0.63
N LYS A 163 -17.96 -11.52 0.84
CA LYS A 163 -17.88 -12.86 0.26
C LYS A 163 -17.95 -12.76 -1.26
N VAL A 164 -16.86 -13.07 -1.94
CA VAL A 164 -16.84 -13.11 -3.40
C VAL A 164 -17.52 -14.40 -3.86
N LEU A 165 -18.59 -14.32 -4.64
CA LEU A 165 -19.17 -15.51 -5.26
C LEU A 165 -18.35 -15.88 -6.50
N GLY A 166 -18.15 -17.18 -6.75
CA GLY A 166 -17.46 -17.64 -7.94
C GLY A 166 -18.13 -17.10 -9.21
N GLY A 167 -17.34 -16.66 -10.18
CA GLY A 167 -17.84 -16.09 -11.46
C GLY A 167 -17.82 -14.56 -11.54
N ASN A 168 -17.59 -13.83 -10.45
CA ASN A 168 -17.42 -12.38 -10.49
C ASN A 168 -15.95 -11.99 -10.73
N THR A 169 -15.73 -11.01 -11.60
CA THR A 169 -14.42 -10.42 -11.83
C THR A 169 -14.19 -9.35 -10.77
N ASN A 170 -13.17 -9.54 -9.95
CA ASN A 170 -12.72 -8.50 -9.02
C ASN A 170 -11.93 -7.45 -9.82
N ARG A 171 -11.91 -6.20 -9.35
CA ARG A 171 -11.06 -5.15 -9.92
C ARG A 171 -9.71 -5.13 -9.22
N ILE A 172 -8.65 -4.93 -9.99
CA ILE A 172 -7.32 -4.64 -9.50
C ILE A 172 -6.89 -3.25 -9.99
N ASP A 173 -6.37 -2.45 -9.07
CA ASP A 173 -5.88 -1.11 -9.32
C ASP A 173 -4.43 -1.00 -8.84
N VAL A 174 -3.59 -0.29 -9.59
CA VAL A 174 -2.33 0.25 -9.06
C VAL A 174 -2.32 1.76 -9.26
N GLY A 175 -1.88 2.49 -8.25
CA GLY A 175 -2.02 3.93 -8.24
C GLY A 175 -0.98 4.65 -7.39
N LEU A 176 -0.81 5.93 -7.72
CA LEU A 176 -0.09 6.91 -6.90
C LEU A 176 -1.09 7.96 -6.47
N GLU A 177 -1.27 8.12 -5.16
CA GLU A 177 -2.08 9.17 -4.53
C GLU A 177 -1.17 10.17 -3.80
N VAL A 178 -1.43 11.47 -3.97
CA VAL A 178 -0.64 12.55 -3.36
C VAL A 178 -1.56 13.61 -2.73
N THR A 179 -1.34 13.86 -1.44
CA THR A 179 -1.93 14.95 -0.66
C THR A 179 -0.87 16.01 -0.40
N GLY A 180 -1.17 17.28 -0.68
CA GLY A 180 -0.19 18.38 -0.57
C GLY A 180 0.88 18.36 -1.68
N PRO A 181 0.48 18.30 -2.97
CA PRO A 181 1.40 18.05 -4.11
C PRO A 181 2.58 19.01 -4.20
N ARG A 182 2.43 20.25 -3.73
CA ARG A 182 3.40 21.33 -3.90
C ARG A 182 4.64 21.13 -3.04
N TYR A 183 4.58 20.18 -2.11
CA TYR A 183 5.64 19.90 -1.13
C TYR A 183 6.32 18.56 -1.35
N VAL A 184 5.98 17.85 -2.42
CA VAL A 184 6.40 16.47 -2.65
C VAL A 184 7.03 16.32 -4.03
N ASP A 185 8.22 15.72 -4.04
CA ASP A 185 8.82 15.11 -5.21
C ASP A 185 8.67 13.59 -5.13
N VAL A 186 7.97 13.02 -6.11
CA VAL A 186 7.85 11.57 -6.25
C VAL A 186 8.73 11.14 -7.41
N PRO A 187 9.79 10.36 -7.16
CA PRO A 187 10.62 9.81 -8.22
C PRO A 187 9.80 8.94 -9.17
N SER A 188 10.40 8.56 -10.29
CA SER A 188 9.77 7.63 -11.23
C SER A 188 9.57 6.26 -10.59
N ILE A 189 8.31 5.92 -10.30
CA ILE A 189 7.91 4.60 -9.80
C ILE A 189 7.39 3.78 -10.97
N ALA A 190 7.98 2.60 -11.16
CA ALA A 190 7.56 1.63 -12.15
C ALA A 190 6.64 0.60 -11.48
N ASN A 191 5.34 0.78 -11.61
CA ASN A 191 4.34 -0.15 -11.11
C ASN A 191 4.15 -1.30 -12.09
N ARG A 192 4.18 -2.53 -11.59
CA ARG A 192 3.87 -3.73 -12.36
C ARG A 192 2.77 -4.48 -11.63
N MET A 193 1.89 -5.14 -12.37
CA MET A 193 0.76 -5.85 -11.79
C MET A 193 0.52 -7.20 -12.44
N GLN A 194 0.11 -8.16 -11.64
CA GLN A 194 -0.39 -9.45 -12.04
C GLN A 194 -1.64 -9.77 -11.20
N PHE A 195 -2.44 -10.72 -11.67
CA PHE A 195 -3.60 -11.22 -10.93
C PHE A 195 -3.55 -12.74 -10.87
N MET A 196 -4.13 -13.31 -9.81
CA MET A 196 -4.27 -14.76 -9.70
C MET A 196 -5.63 -15.19 -10.23
N THR A 197 -5.65 -16.13 -11.18
CA THR A 197 -6.88 -16.74 -11.72
C THR A 197 -7.50 -17.71 -10.72
N GLY A 198 -8.76 -18.09 -10.92
CA GLY A 198 -9.44 -19.12 -10.12
C GLY A 198 -8.71 -20.48 -10.09
N ASN A 199 -7.84 -20.75 -11.06
CA ASN A 199 -6.99 -21.96 -11.12
C ASN A 199 -5.67 -21.80 -10.34
N LYS A 200 -5.53 -20.74 -9.53
CA LYS A 200 -4.32 -20.43 -8.74
C LYS A 200 -3.07 -20.18 -9.60
N VAL A 201 -3.27 -19.65 -10.81
CA VAL A 201 -2.19 -19.27 -11.73
C VAL A 201 -2.05 -17.74 -11.75
N TRP A 202 -0.82 -17.24 -11.66
CA TRP A 202 -0.53 -15.81 -11.78
C TRP A 202 -0.37 -15.40 -13.24
N GLU A 203 -1.11 -14.38 -13.65
CA GLU A 203 -1.14 -13.90 -15.03
C GLU A 203 -1.00 -12.38 -15.10
N LYS A 204 -0.42 -11.91 -16.22
CA LYS A 204 -0.42 -10.49 -16.56
C LYS A 204 -1.78 -10.10 -17.12
N VAL A 205 -2.23 -8.90 -16.77
CA VAL A 205 -3.43 -8.32 -17.36
C VAL A 205 -3.20 -8.04 -18.85
N ALA A 206 -4.16 -8.33 -19.73
CA ALA A 206 -4.10 -7.87 -21.12
C ALA A 206 -4.22 -6.34 -21.18
N THR A 207 -3.33 -5.64 -21.91
CA THR A 207 -3.31 -4.16 -21.93
C THR A 207 -4.64 -3.55 -22.38
N ARG A 208 -5.36 -4.22 -23.27
CA ARG A 208 -6.71 -3.80 -23.72
C ARG A 208 -7.76 -3.74 -22.60
N ASN A 209 -7.53 -4.44 -21.48
CA ASN A 209 -8.41 -4.45 -20.31
C ASN A 209 -7.98 -3.41 -19.26
N VAL A 210 -6.99 -2.58 -19.58
CA VAL A 210 -6.46 -1.56 -18.68
C VAL A 210 -7.01 -0.20 -19.07
N ALA A 211 -7.59 0.50 -18.10
CA ALA A 211 -7.96 1.90 -18.27
C ALA A 211 -7.12 2.76 -17.32
N LYS A 212 -6.83 4.00 -17.74
CA LYS A 212 -5.99 4.95 -17.03
C LYS A 212 -6.83 6.15 -16.59
N SER A 213 -6.68 6.55 -15.33
CA SER A 213 -7.27 7.78 -14.80
C SER A 213 -6.18 8.63 -14.15
N VAL A 214 -6.13 9.92 -14.48
CA VAL A 214 -5.16 10.89 -13.93
C VAL A 214 -5.90 12.20 -13.70
N THR A 215 -5.82 12.77 -12.50
CA THR A 215 -6.51 14.05 -12.21
C THR A 215 -5.74 15.28 -12.67
N LEU A 216 -4.42 15.18 -12.89
CA LEU A 216 -3.59 16.26 -13.43
C LEU A 216 -3.28 16.07 -14.92
N PRO A 217 -3.03 17.18 -15.64
CA PRO A 217 -2.40 17.10 -16.95
C PRO A 217 -1.00 16.47 -16.86
N SER A 218 -0.59 15.88 -17.99
CA SER A 218 0.79 15.44 -18.19
C SER A 218 1.74 16.63 -18.10
N CYS A 219 2.91 16.43 -17.48
CA CYS A 219 3.94 17.47 -17.41
C CYS A 219 4.40 17.89 -18.80
N SER A 220 4.36 19.19 -19.07
CA SER A 220 4.73 19.80 -20.35
C SER A 220 5.15 21.26 -20.15
N ALA A 221 5.58 21.93 -21.21
CA ALA A 221 5.84 23.38 -21.17
C ALA A 221 4.58 24.20 -20.79
N SER A 222 3.39 23.73 -21.17
CA SER A 222 2.10 24.36 -20.83
C SER A 222 1.57 23.99 -19.45
N HIS A 223 2.01 22.86 -18.89
CA HIS A 223 1.66 22.40 -17.54
C HIS A 223 2.93 22.06 -16.77
N PRO A 224 3.66 23.08 -16.28
CA PRO A 224 4.92 22.86 -15.58
C PRO A 224 4.69 22.26 -14.19
N ALA A 225 5.71 21.56 -13.71
CA ALA A 225 5.78 21.13 -12.31
C ALA A 225 5.53 22.31 -11.33
N PRO A 226 4.99 22.06 -10.12
CA PRO A 226 4.67 20.76 -9.53
C PRO A 226 3.23 20.27 -9.76
N ASN A 227 2.45 20.95 -10.61
CA ASN A 227 1.01 20.71 -10.82
C ASN A 227 0.75 19.79 -12.03
N CYS A 228 1.58 18.75 -12.19
CA CYS A 228 1.48 17.80 -13.28
C CYS A 228 2.03 16.43 -12.86
N PHE A 229 1.64 15.37 -13.58
CA PHE A 229 2.28 14.05 -13.47
C PHE A 229 3.03 13.70 -14.75
N THR A 230 4.10 12.92 -14.63
CA THR A 230 4.61 12.14 -15.76
C THR A 230 4.06 10.73 -15.62
N THR A 231 3.31 10.26 -16.62
CA THR A 231 2.78 8.90 -16.63
C THR A 231 3.06 8.23 -17.97
N LYS A 232 3.45 6.96 -17.94
CA LYS A 232 3.68 6.16 -19.14
C LYS A 232 3.21 4.74 -18.89
N LEU A 233 2.25 4.28 -19.71
CA LEU A 233 1.93 2.87 -19.80
C LEU A 233 2.87 2.26 -20.84
N ALA A 234 3.51 1.14 -20.53
CA ALA A 234 4.26 0.38 -21.51
C ALA A 234 3.28 -0.40 -22.37
N ASP A 235 3.12 0.03 -23.63
CA ASP A 235 2.15 -0.53 -24.55
C ASP A 235 2.67 -1.85 -25.16
N GLY A 236 1.82 -2.87 -25.12
CA GLY A 236 2.06 -4.22 -25.65
C GLY A 236 0.80 -5.07 -25.51
N THR A 237 0.84 -6.36 -25.83
CA THR A 237 -0.32 -7.25 -25.66
C THR A 237 -0.73 -7.42 -24.19
N ASN A 238 0.26 -7.44 -23.28
CA ASN A 238 0.07 -7.58 -21.84
C ASN A 238 0.64 -6.37 -21.09
N PHE A 239 -0.05 -5.97 -20.02
CA PHE A 239 0.38 -4.96 -19.07
C PHE A 239 1.74 -5.36 -18.52
N THR A 240 2.75 -4.58 -18.85
CA THR A 240 4.12 -4.84 -18.41
C THR A 240 4.49 -3.88 -17.30
N GLN A 241 4.19 -2.60 -17.47
CA GLN A 241 4.60 -1.56 -16.54
C GLN A 241 3.76 -0.31 -16.74
N TRP A 242 3.36 0.32 -15.64
CA TRP A 242 2.87 1.68 -15.60
C TRP A 242 3.83 2.53 -14.77
N THR A 243 4.50 3.46 -15.42
CA THR A 243 5.39 4.40 -14.76
C THR A 243 4.62 5.66 -14.38
N VAL A 244 4.79 6.10 -13.15
CA VAL A 244 4.23 7.37 -12.63
C VAL A 244 5.29 8.11 -11.85
N SER A 245 5.38 9.42 -12.05
CA SER A 245 6.22 10.31 -11.26
C SER A 245 5.57 11.66 -11.11
N LYS A 246 5.96 12.37 -10.06
CA LYS A 246 5.47 13.71 -9.80
C LYS A 246 6.66 14.64 -9.54
N PRO A 247 7.20 15.26 -10.60
CA PRO A 247 8.36 16.12 -10.47
C PRO A 247 8.01 17.39 -9.69
N ARG A 248 8.96 17.88 -8.91
CA ARG A 248 8.92 19.24 -8.34
C ARG A 248 9.34 20.30 -9.36
N ARG A 249 9.00 21.57 -9.08
CA ARG A 249 9.57 22.73 -9.79
C ARG A 249 11.07 22.73 -9.53
N GLN A 250 11.92 22.74 -10.56
CA GLN A 250 13.37 22.85 -10.35
C GLN A 250 13.66 24.16 -9.58
N ALA A 251 13.90 24.04 -8.28
CA ALA A 251 14.66 25.06 -7.57
C ALA A 251 16.11 24.96 -8.06
N VAL A 252 16.72 26.11 -8.36
CA VAL A 252 18.13 26.24 -8.71
C VAL A 252 18.93 25.29 -7.84
N ALA A 253 19.67 24.39 -8.48
CA ALA A 253 20.48 23.39 -7.80
C ALA A 253 21.44 24.11 -6.83
N LEU A 254 21.08 24.16 -5.55
CA LEU A 254 22.09 24.17 -4.51
C LEU A 254 22.72 22.79 -4.61
N THR A 255 23.92 22.78 -5.19
CA THR A 255 24.86 21.66 -5.20
C THR A 255 25.17 21.25 -3.77
N SER A 256 24.25 20.55 -3.13
CA SER A 256 24.59 19.62 -2.07
C SER A 256 25.23 18.43 -2.77
N GLN A 257 26.55 18.43 -2.86
CA GLN A 257 27.32 17.21 -3.11
C GLN A 257 26.89 16.21 -2.03
N HIS A 258 25.91 15.37 -2.35
CA HIS A 258 25.68 14.13 -1.64
C HIS A 258 26.86 13.24 -2.04
N THR A 259 27.89 13.26 -1.20
CA THR A 259 28.88 12.21 -1.16
C THR A 259 28.10 10.91 -1.06
N ALA A 260 28.12 10.10 -2.12
CA ALA A 260 27.55 8.77 -2.09
C ALA A 260 28.33 7.98 -1.04
N THR A 261 27.80 7.93 0.18
CA THR A 261 28.23 6.92 1.14
C THR A 261 27.96 5.58 0.47
N PRO A 262 28.96 4.69 0.36
CA PRO A 262 28.71 3.36 -0.16
C PRO A 262 27.63 2.73 0.72
N SER A 263 26.49 2.39 0.10
CA SER A 263 25.48 1.58 0.76
C SER A 263 26.17 0.31 1.22
N HIS A 264 26.32 0.17 2.54
CA HIS A 264 26.72 -1.10 3.11
C HIS A 264 25.56 -2.05 2.80
N VAL A 265 25.76 -2.89 1.79
CA VAL A 265 24.92 -4.06 1.57
C VAL A 265 25.00 -4.86 2.87
N PRO A 266 23.91 -5.02 3.63
CA PRO A 266 23.92 -5.96 4.74
C PRO A 266 24.37 -7.29 4.16
N ALA A 267 25.34 -7.94 4.81
CA ALA A 267 25.86 -9.22 4.37
C ALA A 267 24.67 -10.11 3.98
N ALA A 268 24.69 -10.64 2.75
CA ALA A 268 23.75 -11.68 2.34
C ALA A 268 23.85 -12.77 3.40
N VAL A 269 22.80 -12.89 4.22
CA VAL A 269 22.71 -13.99 5.17
C VAL A 269 22.73 -15.24 4.31
N ASP A 270 23.58 -16.18 4.68
CA ASP A 270 23.77 -17.45 4.00
C ASP A 270 22.51 -18.30 4.21
N SER A 271 21.41 -17.92 3.57
CA SER A 271 20.22 -18.74 3.41
C SER A 271 20.44 -19.70 2.25
N SER A 272 21.54 -20.46 2.32
CA SER A 272 21.80 -21.58 1.43
C SER A 272 20.85 -22.71 1.81
N GLY A 273 19.74 -22.86 1.08
CA GLY A 273 18.81 -23.95 1.28
C GLY A 273 17.38 -23.66 0.81
N THR A 274 16.53 -24.68 0.99
CA THR A 274 15.10 -24.61 0.75
C THR A 274 14.37 -24.29 2.06
N PHE A 275 13.53 -23.27 2.08
CA PHE A 275 12.70 -22.89 3.23
C PHE A 275 11.22 -22.93 2.84
N ASN A 276 10.40 -23.72 3.55
CA ASN A 276 8.99 -23.97 3.21
C ASN A 276 8.77 -24.38 1.72
N GLY A 277 9.72 -25.12 1.15
CA GLY A 277 9.69 -25.54 -0.25
C GLY A 277 10.31 -24.55 -1.24
N VAL A 278 10.69 -23.34 -0.80
CA VAL A 278 11.23 -22.28 -1.64
C VAL A 278 12.76 -22.27 -1.63
N ASP A 279 13.38 -22.32 -2.80
CA ASP A 279 14.82 -22.09 -2.96
C ASP A 279 15.16 -20.62 -2.65
N GLN A 280 15.81 -20.39 -1.50
CA GLN A 280 16.10 -19.03 -1.01
C GLN A 280 17.19 -18.32 -1.81
N GLN A 281 18.14 -19.06 -2.38
CA GLN A 281 19.18 -18.47 -3.22
C GLN A 281 18.59 -18.03 -4.56
N ALA A 282 17.77 -18.88 -5.18
CA ALA A 282 17.04 -18.53 -6.39
C ALA A 282 16.07 -17.36 -6.15
N LEU A 283 15.40 -17.34 -4.99
CA LEU A 283 14.52 -16.22 -4.60
C LEU A 283 15.27 -14.90 -4.51
N GLN A 284 16.39 -14.86 -3.77
CA GLN A 284 17.17 -13.63 -3.60
C GLN A 284 17.73 -13.14 -4.94
N ALA A 285 18.30 -14.05 -5.75
CA ALA A 285 18.77 -13.73 -7.09
C ALA A 285 17.64 -13.20 -7.98
N CYS A 286 16.44 -13.77 -7.86
CA CYS A 286 15.29 -13.31 -8.63
C CYS A 286 14.81 -11.92 -8.18
N LEU A 287 14.67 -11.66 -6.88
CA LEU A 287 14.27 -10.35 -6.33
C LEU A 287 15.22 -9.22 -6.77
N ASP A 288 16.51 -9.51 -6.86
CA ASP A 288 17.52 -8.53 -7.28
C ASP A 288 17.52 -8.26 -8.79
N ASN A 289 17.15 -9.24 -9.62
CA ASN A 289 17.25 -9.16 -11.09
C ASN A 289 15.91 -8.97 -11.81
N ASP A 290 14.90 -9.78 -11.49
CA ASP A 290 13.60 -9.81 -12.16
C ASP A 290 12.47 -10.24 -11.20
N PRO A 291 12.06 -9.36 -10.26
CA PRO A 291 11.06 -9.68 -9.23
C PRO A 291 9.71 -10.11 -9.78
N ASP A 292 9.37 -9.71 -11.02
CA ASP A 292 8.11 -10.04 -11.68
C ASP A 292 8.00 -11.51 -12.06
N SER A 293 9.14 -12.14 -12.32
CA SER A 293 9.21 -13.53 -12.78
C SER A 293 9.37 -14.51 -11.62
N CYS A 294 9.58 -14.06 -10.38
CA CYS A 294 9.91 -14.98 -9.28
C CYS A 294 8.84 -16.03 -9.02
N LEU A 295 7.57 -15.69 -9.17
CA LEU A 295 6.47 -16.64 -8.99
C LEU A 295 6.47 -17.78 -10.02
N THR A 296 7.15 -17.61 -11.16
CA THR A 296 7.27 -18.63 -12.21
C THR A 296 8.65 -19.26 -12.28
N THR A 297 9.71 -18.53 -11.87
CA THR A 297 11.10 -18.98 -12.02
C THR A 297 11.71 -19.57 -10.76
N VAL A 298 11.23 -19.19 -9.57
CA VAL A 298 11.76 -19.67 -8.30
C VAL A 298 11.03 -20.95 -7.89
N PRO A 299 11.73 -22.10 -7.80
CA PRO A 299 11.11 -23.36 -7.40
C PRO A 299 10.41 -23.25 -6.04
N GLY A 300 9.16 -23.71 -5.98
CA GLY A 300 8.32 -23.77 -4.77
C GLY A 300 7.73 -22.44 -4.29
N LEU A 301 8.10 -21.29 -4.89
CA LEU A 301 7.61 -19.98 -4.44
C LEU A 301 6.10 -19.84 -4.63
N SER A 302 5.57 -20.20 -5.79
CA SER A 302 4.14 -20.09 -6.10
C SER A 302 3.28 -20.92 -5.13
N GLU A 303 3.68 -22.15 -4.83
CA GLU A 303 3.00 -23.03 -3.88
C GLU A 303 3.04 -22.47 -2.45
N CYS A 304 4.20 -21.96 -2.02
CA CYS A 304 4.35 -21.34 -0.71
C CYS A 304 3.45 -20.10 -0.56
N VAL A 305 3.39 -19.25 -1.59
CA VAL A 305 2.55 -18.04 -1.62
C VAL A 305 1.06 -18.38 -1.61
N VAL A 306 0.64 -19.37 -2.41
CA VAL A 306 -0.75 -19.83 -2.46
C VAL A 306 -1.22 -20.39 -1.12
N THR A 307 -0.31 -21.00 -0.36
CA THR A 307 -0.59 -21.49 1.00
C THR A 307 -0.33 -20.45 2.10
N ALA A 308 -0.01 -19.21 1.70
CA ALA A 308 0.25 -18.05 2.56
C ALA A 308 1.20 -18.35 3.73
N ARG A 309 2.23 -19.16 3.46
CA ARG A 309 3.29 -19.47 4.42
C ARG A 309 4.35 -18.35 4.43
N VAL A 310 5.38 -18.53 5.23
CA VAL A 310 6.58 -17.69 5.17
C VAL A 310 7.47 -18.23 4.06
N CYS A 311 7.65 -17.48 2.99
CA CYS A 311 8.32 -17.94 1.76
C CYS A 311 9.72 -17.33 1.58
N ASN A 312 9.96 -16.19 2.22
CA ASN A 312 11.22 -15.46 2.18
C ASN A 312 11.82 -15.43 3.59
N ALA A 313 12.78 -16.31 3.86
CA ALA A 313 13.44 -16.40 5.16
C ALA A 313 14.35 -15.19 5.44
N ALA A 314 14.98 -14.61 4.41
CA ALA A 314 15.85 -13.44 4.56
C ALA A 314 15.06 -12.20 5.05
N ALA A 315 13.78 -12.13 4.71
CA ALA A 315 12.84 -11.10 5.17
C ALA A 315 12.39 -11.28 6.65
N LEU A 316 12.73 -12.40 7.30
CA LEU A 316 12.46 -12.61 8.73
C LEU A 316 13.59 -12.10 9.63
N THR A 317 14.83 -12.25 9.19
CA THR A 317 16.04 -11.96 9.99
C THR A 317 16.42 -10.48 10.02
N THR A 318 15.80 -9.66 9.16
CA THR A 318 16.02 -8.21 9.12
C THR A 318 15.21 -7.42 10.17
N GLY A 319 14.42 -8.13 10.99
CA GLY A 319 13.78 -7.55 12.17
C GLY A 319 14.74 -7.28 13.34
N ASP A 320 15.98 -7.78 13.30
CA ASP A 320 16.78 -7.95 14.53
C ASP A 320 18.20 -7.36 14.57
N THR A 321 18.69 -6.66 13.54
CA THR A 321 20.05 -6.08 13.67
C THR A 321 20.25 -4.74 12.96
N ALA A 322 20.57 -3.75 13.81
CA ALA A 322 21.39 -2.56 13.54
C ALA A 322 20.83 -1.54 12.54
N ASP A 323 20.16 -0.50 13.06
CA ASP A 323 20.79 0.82 13.28
C ASP A 323 19.66 1.84 13.56
N ASP A 324 19.36 1.99 14.85
CA ASP A 324 18.57 3.10 15.41
C ASP A 324 18.98 3.35 16.88
N SER A 325 20.23 3.07 17.23
CA SER A 325 20.80 3.37 18.55
C SER A 325 21.47 4.75 18.60
N THR A 326 21.10 5.67 17.72
CA THR A 326 21.60 7.05 17.74
C THR A 326 20.46 8.05 17.59
N GLY A 327 19.82 8.38 18.72
CA GLY A 327 18.96 9.54 18.86
C GLY A 327 17.59 9.21 19.42
N GLU A 328 17.39 9.49 20.71
CA GLU A 328 16.07 9.53 21.35
C GLU A 328 15.21 10.59 20.64
N VAL A 329 14.43 10.16 19.65
CA VAL A 329 13.28 10.93 19.20
C VAL A 329 12.10 10.36 19.95
N ASP A 330 11.64 11.11 20.94
CA ASP A 330 10.35 10.89 21.59
C ASP A 330 9.37 11.88 20.96
N VAL A 331 8.34 11.37 20.27
CA VAL A 331 7.35 12.22 19.62
C VAL A 331 6.36 12.71 20.66
N SER A 332 6.19 14.03 20.75
CA SER A 332 5.35 14.63 21.77
C SER A 332 3.87 14.27 21.59
N ALA A 333 3.12 14.21 22.69
CA ALA A 333 1.67 14.02 22.65
C ALA A 333 0.96 15.07 21.76
N THR A 334 1.49 16.30 21.70
CA THR A 334 0.95 17.37 20.85
C THR A 334 1.15 17.06 19.38
N ASP A 335 2.31 16.54 18.99
CA ASP A 335 2.58 16.15 17.60
C ASP A 335 1.69 14.98 17.18
N ILE A 336 1.55 13.96 18.04
CA ILE A 336 0.66 12.81 17.79
C ILE A 336 -0.79 13.25 17.68
N ARG A 337 -1.27 14.13 18.57
CA ARG A 337 -2.62 14.69 18.52
C ARG A 337 -2.86 15.45 17.22
N SER A 338 -1.93 16.32 16.82
CA SER A 338 -2.01 17.09 15.58
C SER A 338 -2.05 16.17 14.36
N ARG A 339 -1.19 15.14 14.33
CA ARG A 339 -1.15 14.14 13.27
C ARG A 339 -2.45 13.36 13.17
N ALA A 340 -2.96 12.81 14.26
CA ALA A 340 -4.21 12.05 14.27
C ALA A 340 -5.40 12.92 13.88
N ALA A 341 -5.47 14.16 14.38
CA ALA A 341 -6.50 15.13 14.00
C ALA A 341 -6.53 15.37 12.50
N ALA A 342 -5.35 15.58 11.90
CA ALA A 342 -5.22 15.80 10.46
C ALA A 342 -5.52 14.53 9.64
N ALA A 343 -5.03 13.36 10.07
CA ALA A 343 -5.20 12.10 9.35
C ALA A 343 -6.65 11.57 9.36
N PHE A 344 -7.41 11.85 10.42
CA PHE A 344 -8.79 11.42 10.58
C PHE A 344 -9.81 12.55 10.39
N ASP A 345 -9.38 13.76 10.01
CA ASP A 345 -10.24 14.94 9.86
C ASP A 345 -11.19 15.15 11.06
N VAL A 346 -10.61 15.15 12.26
CA VAL A 346 -11.30 15.37 13.54
C VAL A 346 -10.61 16.51 14.30
N PRO A 347 -11.36 17.41 14.98
CA PRO A 347 -10.76 18.45 15.81
C PRO A 347 -9.83 17.88 16.89
N ALA A 348 -8.67 18.52 17.07
CA ALA A 348 -7.63 18.02 17.99
C ALA A 348 -8.10 17.93 19.46
N ASP A 349 -9.00 18.81 19.87
CA ASP A 349 -9.62 18.85 21.20
C ASP A 349 -10.64 17.71 21.43
N ALA A 350 -11.11 17.07 20.36
CA ALA A 350 -11.98 15.90 20.42
C ALA A 350 -11.22 14.55 20.45
N LEU A 351 -9.90 14.59 20.65
CA LEU A 351 -9.02 13.41 20.69
C LEU A 351 -8.59 13.09 22.12
N ALA A 352 -8.89 11.87 22.56
CA ALA A 352 -8.31 11.30 23.77
C ALA A 352 -6.98 10.62 23.42
N LEU A 353 -5.95 10.89 24.22
CA LEU A 353 -4.61 10.33 24.04
C LEU A 353 -4.22 9.58 25.30
N ASP A 354 -3.93 8.29 25.14
CA ASP A 354 -3.30 7.49 26.17
C ASP A 354 -1.78 7.46 25.95
N PRO A 355 -0.99 7.70 27.01
CA PRO A 355 0.47 7.73 26.91
C PRO A 355 1.03 6.37 26.50
N PRO A 356 2.26 6.32 25.95
CA PRO A 356 2.87 5.09 25.51
C PRO A 356 2.97 4.10 26.66
N GLN A 357 2.24 3.00 26.53
CA GLN A 357 2.44 1.85 27.40
C GLN A 357 3.49 0.95 26.76
N ALA A 358 4.40 0.41 27.58
CA ALA A 358 5.30 -0.64 27.13
C ALA A 358 4.44 -1.83 26.70
N SER A 359 4.44 -2.13 25.40
CA SER A 359 3.64 -3.23 24.88
C SER A 359 4.27 -4.57 25.31
N LEU A 360 3.46 -5.42 25.96
CA LEU A 360 3.81 -6.83 26.14
C LEU A 360 3.85 -7.46 24.75
N ARG A 361 5.06 -7.78 24.28
CA ARG A 361 5.42 -8.58 23.09
C ARG A 361 4.21 -9.04 22.24
N SER A 362 3.91 -8.31 21.18
CA SER A 362 3.11 -8.82 20.07
C SER A 362 3.86 -9.99 19.41
N ALA A 363 3.13 -10.96 18.84
CA ALA A 363 3.70 -12.13 18.15
C ALA A 363 4.67 -11.78 16.99
N ASP A 364 4.70 -10.51 16.56
CA ASP A 364 5.54 -9.95 15.49
C ASP A 364 6.86 -9.30 16.00
N GLY A 365 7.24 -9.50 17.28
CA GLY A 365 8.61 -9.27 17.76
C GLY A 365 9.05 -7.82 18.08
N ILE A 366 8.33 -6.80 17.62
CA ILE A 366 8.68 -5.39 17.88
C ILE A 366 7.73 -4.79 18.92
N GLY A 367 8.15 -4.86 20.19
CA GLY A 367 7.47 -4.21 21.31
C GLY A 367 7.91 -2.75 21.46
N ASP A 368 7.61 -1.90 20.48
CA ASP A 368 7.80 -0.46 20.64
C ASP A 368 6.67 0.11 21.51
N ALA A 369 7.01 1.05 22.39
CA ALA A 369 6.03 1.84 23.12
C ALA A 369 5.18 2.63 22.10
N ALA A 370 3.86 2.69 22.31
CA ALA A 370 2.94 3.28 21.33
C ALA A 370 1.90 4.17 22.01
N TRP A 371 1.73 5.38 21.47
CA TRP A 371 0.60 6.24 21.79
C TRP A 371 -0.68 5.61 21.27
N THR A 372 -1.76 5.67 22.06
CA THR A 372 -3.10 5.32 21.58
C THR A 372 -3.94 6.60 21.50
N VAL A 373 -4.57 6.82 20.35
CA VAL A 373 -5.44 7.96 20.10
C VAL A 373 -6.84 7.43 19.80
N THR A 374 -7.83 7.94 20.50
CA THR A 374 -9.24 7.59 20.28
C THR A 374 -10.08 8.84 20.08
N SER A 375 -11.15 8.70 19.31
CA SER A 375 -12.22 9.69 19.24
C SER A 375 -13.54 9.01 18.95
N THR A 376 -14.62 9.56 19.49
CA THR A 376 -16.00 9.19 19.12
C THR A 376 -16.56 10.10 18.02
N SER A 377 -15.78 11.07 17.55
CA SER A 377 -16.20 12.00 16.51
C SER A 377 -16.33 11.31 15.16
N THR A 378 -17.26 11.78 14.35
CA THR A 378 -17.47 11.28 13.00
C THR A 378 -16.27 11.60 12.09
N THR A 379 -15.68 10.59 11.45
CA THR A 379 -14.44 10.67 10.66
C THR A 379 -14.63 10.08 9.26
N PRO A 380 -13.95 10.55 8.19
CA PRO A 380 -13.92 9.86 6.91
C PRO A 380 -12.95 8.65 6.89
N GLY A 381 -12.26 8.39 8.01
CA GLY A 381 -11.17 7.41 8.07
C GLY A 381 -9.95 7.86 7.24
N LEU A 382 -9.00 6.95 7.04
CA LEU A 382 -7.72 7.27 6.38
C LEU A 382 -7.80 7.38 4.85
N LEU A 383 -8.85 6.84 4.21
CA LEU A 383 -9.04 6.95 2.75
C LEU A 383 -9.71 8.28 2.33
N HIS A 384 -10.04 9.16 3.27
CA HIS A 384 -10.54 10.51 3.03
C HIS A 384 -11.67 10.59 1.98
N THR A 385 -12.66 9.71 2.14
CA THR A 385 -13.82 9.62 1.24
C THR A 385 -14.98 10.51 1.71
N ASP A 386 -16.03 10.64 0.89
CA ASP A 386 -17.27 11.32 1.33
C ASP A 386 -18.03 10.53 2.41
N ARG A 387 -17.72 9.24 2.58
CA ARG A 387 -18.31 8.42 3.64
C ARG A 387 -17.72 8.82 4.98
N ARG A 388 -18.58 8.77 5.99
CA ARG A 388 -18.28 9.13 7.37
C ARG A 388 -18.63 7.96 8.27
N PHE A 389 -17.81 7.73 9.29
CA PHE A 389 -17.90 6.63 10.25
C PHE A 389 -17.82 7.17 11.66
N ASP A 390 -18.42 6.45 12.60
CA ASP A 390 -18.43 6.84 14.00
C ASP A 390 -17.13 6.40 14.67
N GLY A 391 -16.33 7.39 15.05
CA GLY A 391 -15.12 7.22 15.83
C GLY A 391 -13.98 6.48 15.13
N PHE A 392 -12.83 6.50 15.82
CA PHE A 392 -11.64 5.76 15.43
C PHE A 392 -10.77 5.45 16.64
N THR A 393 -9.93 4.43 16.49
CA THR A 393 -8.78 4.17 17.35
C THR A 393 -7.55 4.06 16.47
N ALA A 394 -6.46 4.72 16.84
CA ALA A 394 -5.19 4.68 16.13
C ALA A 394 -4.03 4.55 17.11
N ARG A 395 -3.01 3.78 16.74
CA ARG A 395 -1.78 3.65 17.51
C ARG A 395 -0.59 4.13 16.71
N TYR A 396 0.26 4.90 17.38
CA TYR A 396 1.44 5.50 16.78
C TYR A 396 2.68 5.12 17.58
N SER A 397 3.78 4.79 16.90
CA SER A 397 5.08 4.57 17.53
C SER A 397 5.47 5.80 18.36
N ALA A 398 5.81 5.61 19.63
CA ALA A 398 6.30 6.70 20.48
C ALA A 398 7.62 7.28 19.96
N ARG A 399 8.43 6.46 19.30
CA ARG A 399 9.74 6.86 18.79
C ARG A 399 9.68 7.65 17.49
N THR A 400 8.93 7.14 16.52
CA THR A 400 8.92 7.70 15.16
C THR A 400 7.65 8.48 14.83
N GLY A 401 6.63 8.36 15.69
CA GLY A 401 5.29 8.87 15.42
C GLY A 401 4.57 8.11 14.31
N ALA A 402 5.13 7.01 13.79
CA ALA A 402 4.54 6.25 12.70
C ALA A 402 3.25 5.55 13.09
N LEU A 403 2.24 5.63 12.22
CA LEU A 403 1.00 4.88 12.38
C LEU A 403 1.34 3.39 12.35
N LEU A 404 1.05 2.68 13.44
CA LEU A 404 1.27 1.24 13.58
C LEU A 404 0.00 0.47 13.21
N GLU A 405 -1.14 0.93 13.73
CA GLU A 405 -2.44 0.37 13.42
C GLU A 405 -3.53 1.42 13.60
N ALA A 406 -4.63 1.25 12.89
CA ALA A 406 -5.84 2.03 13.11
C ALA A 406 -7.09 1.25 12.72
N CYS A 407 -8.21 1.63 13.31
CA CYS A 407 -9.54 1.22 12.93
C CYS A 407 -10.48 2.43 12.97
N TRP A 408 -11.58 2.37 12.23
CA TRP A 408 -12.67 3.33 12.32
C TRP A 408 -14.01 2.65 11.97
N GLY A 409 -15.10 3.18 12.53
CA GLY A 409 -16.42 2.54 12.44
C GLY A 409 -16.44 1.13 13.05
N ASP A 410 -17.27 0.24 12.49
CA ASP A 410 -17.49 -1.11 13.03
C ASP A 410 -16.23 -2.00 13.04
N LEU A 411 -15.19 -1.62 12.29
CA LEU A 411 -13.93 -2.36 12.26
C LEU A 411 -13.05 -2.10 13.49
N CYS A 412 -13.47 -1.24 14.41
CA CYS A 412 -12.84 -1.14 15.72
C CYS A 412 -13.21 -2.25 16.69
N ASP A 413 -14.39 -2.84 16.54
CA ASP A 413 -14.88 -3.89 17.46
C ASP A 413 -14.43 -5.31 17.06
N ALA A 414 -13.91 -5.47 15.83
CA ALA A 414 -13.51 -6.75 15.27
C ALA A 414 -12.08 -7.17 15.68
N SER A 415 -11.71 -7.11 16.96
CA SER A 415 -10.36 -7.45 17.42
C SER A 415 -10.11 -8.95 17.46
#